data_AF-A0A420XW01-F1
#
_entry.id   AF-A0A420XW01-F1
#
_cell.length_a   1.000
_cell.length_b   1.000
_cell.length_c   1.000
_cell.angle_alpha   90.00
_cell.angle_beta   90.00
_cell.angle_gamma   90.00
#
_symmetry.space_group_name_H-M   'P 1'
#
loop_
_entity.id
_entity.type
_entity.pdbx_description
1 polymer ?
#
loop_
_entity_poly.entity_id
_entity_poly.type
_entity_poly.pdbx_seq_one_letter_code
_entity_poly.pdbx_strand_id
1 'polypeptide(L)'
;MPRTTNGVGVQVEDTQICVVLVGLPARGKSYIAQKAQRYLRWLSIPAETFNVGNYRRKDAAQPTADFFDINNPEGERKRRAAAEAAVADMLAWFRRGGIVGILDATNSTKERRKWVMDTVSKEGIEVMFVESKCDEESLIMGNIRDVKTTSPDYKGQDPEQAALDFRERIRNYEKVYKTINEDGDEDQYTYLKIMDVGKQVIINRIQDYLQSRVVYYLINLHIRPRSVWLSRVSQTMMQRPGHLQYNY
;
A
#
# COMPACT_ATOMS: atom_id res chain seq x y z
N MET A 1 24.72 14.83 -16.30
CA MET A 1 26.00 14.81 -15.56
C MET A 1 26.13 13.45 -14.89
N PRO A 2 27.30 12.79 -14.94
CA PRO A 2 27.46 11.48 -14.32
C PRO A 2 27.51 11.63 -12.79
N ARG A 3 26.69 10.85 -12.08
CA ARG A 3 26.73 10.76 -10.61
C ARG A 3 28.08 10.17 -10.19
N THR A 4 28.89 10.96 -9.52
CA THR A 4 30.14 10.54 -8.89
C THR A 4 29.85 9.51 -7.80
N THR A 5 30.25 8.27 -8.04
CA THR A 5 30.28 7.22 -7.03
C THR A 5 31.54 7.39 -6.19
N ASN A 6 31.43 8.07 -5.06
CA ASN A 6 32.47 8.03 -4.04
C ASN A 6 32.41 6.66 -3.38
N GLY A 7 33.55 5.95 -3.34
CA GLY A 7 33.71 4.55 -2.88
C GLY A 7 33.48 4.31 -1.38
N VAL A 8 32.42 4.89 -0.83
CA VAL A 8 31.85 4.59 0.48
C VAL A 8 30.39 4.24 0.20
N GLY A 9 29.91 3.09 0.68
CA GLY A 9 28.57 2.59 0.39
C GLY A 9 27.49 3.67 0.47
N VAL A 10 26.56 3.66 -0.49
CA VAL A 10 25.42 4.58 -0.65
C VAL A 10 24.99 5.14 0.72
N GLN A 11 25.21 6.44 0.94
CA GLN A 11 24.68 7.10 2.12
C GLN A 11 23.15 6.95 2.07
N VAL A 12 22.60 6.26 3.08
CA VAL A 12 21.18 5.92 3.22
C VAL A 12 20.30 7.19 3.38
N GLU A 13 20.91 8.36 3.50
CA GLU A 13 20.29 9.61 3.95
C GLU A 13 19.53 10.37 2.85
N ASP A 14 19.72 10.04 1.56
CA ASP A 14 19.11 10.82 0.45
C ASP A 14 18.07 10.07 -0.41
N THR A 15 17.84 8.76 -0.18
CA THR A 15 16.94 7.98 -1.06
C THR A 15 15.47 8.11 -0.63
N GLN A 16 14.67 8.73 -1.50
CA GLN A 16 13.21 8.76 -1.38
C GLN A 16 12.58 7.61 -2.17
N ILE A 17 11.57 6.96 -1.59
CA ILE A 17 10.88 5.82 -2.22
C ILE A 17 9.38 6.03 -2.23
N CYS A 18 8.78 5.86 -3.41
CA CYS A 18 7.35 5.70 -3.59
C CYS A 18 6.99 4.21 -3.67
N VAL A 19 6.26 3.72 -2.67
CA VAL A 19 5.69 2.37 -2.66
C VAL A 19 4.30 2.43 -3.27
N VAL A 20 4.11 1.81 -4.43
CA VAL A 20 2.86 1.81 -5.18
C VAL A 20 2.13 0.49 -4.97
N LEU A 21 0.99 0.51 -4.27
CA LEU A 21 0.22 -0.71 -4.05
C LEU A 21 -0.54 -1.11 -5.32
N VAL A 22 -0.56 -2.40 -5.63
CA VAL A 22 -1.23 -2.98 -6.80
C VAL A 22 -2.12 -4.14 -6.36
N GLY A 23 -3.30 -4.25 -6.95
CA GLY A 23 -4.18 -5.41 -6.79
C GLY A 23 -5.66 -5.05 -6.70
N LEU A 24 -6.51 -6.08 -6.80
CA LEU A 24 -7.97 -5.95 -6.77
C LEU A 24 -8.50 -5.38 -5.44
N PRO A 25 -9.70 -4.77 -5.41
CA PRO A 25 -10.36 -4.39 -4.15
C PRO A 25 -10.46 -5.56 -3.16
N ALA A 26 -10.50 -5.24 -1.86
CA ALA A 26 -10.55 -6.23 -0.77
C ALA A 26 -9.38 -7.25 -0.74
N ARG A 27 -8.21 -6.90 -1.30
CA ARG A 27 -6.97 -7.69 -1.19
C ARG A 27 -5.98 -7.11 -0.17
N GLY A 28 -6.47 -6.54 0.93
CA GLY A 28 -5.61 -6.11 2.04
C GLY A 28 -4.69 -4.91 1.81
N LYS A 29 -4.71 -4.26 0.64
CA LYS A 29 -3.83 -3.11 0.31
C LYS A 29 -3.83 -2.00 1.38
N SER A 30 -4.98 -1.49 1.78
CA SER A 30 -5.04 -0.43 2.80
C SER A 30 -4.54 -0.90 4.17
N TYR A 31 -4.72 -2.17 4.52
CA TYR A 31 -4.13 -2.77 5.72
C TYR A 31 -2.60 -2.83 5.60
N ILE A 32 -2.09 -3.30 4.46
CA ILE A 32 -0.66 -3.31 4.14
C ILE A 32 -0.07 -1.90 4.24
N ALA A 33 -0.72 -0.89 3.63
CA ALA A 33 -0.29 0.49 3.67
C ALA A 33 -0.13 1.02 5.12
N GLN A 34 -1.19 0.85 5.92
CA GLN A 34 -1.20 1.32 7.32
C GLN A 34 -0.15 0.61 8.17
N LYS A 35 0.03 -0.70 8.00
CA LYS A 35 1.02 -1.49 8.74
C LYS A 35 2.45 -1.13 8.33
N ALA A 36 2.71 -1.00 7.03
CA ALA A 36 4.00 -0.58 6.50
C ALA A 36 4.36 0.83 7.00
N GLN A 37 3.44 1.79 6.91
CA GLN A 37 3.64 3.14 7.46
C GLN A 37 3.96 3.09 8.95
N ARG A 38 3.18 2.35 9.75
CA ARG A 38 3.40 2.25 11.20
C ARG A 38 4.77 1.65 11.52
N TYR A 39 5.17 0.61 10.79
CA TYR A 39 6.47 -0.02 10.96
C TYR A 39 7.63 0.92 10.61
N LEU A 40 7.55 1.60 9.47
CA LEU A 40 8.58 2.55 9.04
C LEU A 40 8.71 3.71 10.03
N ARG A 41 7.59 4.27 10.50
CA ARG A 41 7.59 5.30 11.54
C ARG A 41 8.18 4.81 12.87
N TRP A 42 7.94 3.55 13.23
CA TRP A 42 8.54 2.95 14.44
C TRP A 42 10.06 2.82 14.32
N LEU A 43 10.59 2.66 13.10
CA LEU A 43 12.02 2.74 12.81
C LEU A 43 12.55 4.18 12.67
N SER A 44 11.74 5.19 13.00
CA SER A 44 12.05 6.61 12.79
C SER A 44 12.26 7.01 11.32
N ILE A 45 11.68 6.27 10.37
CA ILE A 45 11.69 6.60 8.95
C ILE A 45 10.41 7.41 8.62
N PRO A 46 10.52 8.65 8.12
CA PRO A 46 9.37 9.45 7.71
C PRO A 46 8.56 8.76 6.60
N ALA A 47 7.37 8.29 6.93
CA ALA A 47 6.49 7.57 6.00
C ALA A 47 5.05 8.10 6.04
N GLU A 48 4.39 8.22 4.89
CA GLU A 48 3.01 8.72 4.78
C GLU A 48 2.23 7.96 3.68
N THR A 49 0.94 7.73 3.93
CA THR A 49 0.06 6.98 3.02
C THR A 49 -0.89 7.93 2.29
N PHE A 50 -0.87 7.86 0.98
CA PHE A 50 -1.72 8.62 0.07
C PHE A 50 -2.79 7.69 -0.49
N ASN A 51 -3.91 7.57 0.24
CA ASN A 51 -5.03 6.72 -0.16
C ASN A 51 -5.90 7.42 -1.21
N VAL A 52 -5.83 6.99 -2.47
CA VAL A 52 -6.56 7.62 -3.60
C VAL A 52 -8.09 7.59 -3.39
N GLY A 53 -8.60 6.61 -2.64
CA GLY A 53 -10.01 6.56 -2.25
C GLY A 53 -10.46 7.77 -1.42
N ASN A 54 -9.59 8.32 -0.56
CA ASN A 54 -9.88 9.55 0.20
C ASN A 54 -10.00 10.77 -0.71
N TYR A 55 -9.15 10.87 -1.73
CA TYR A 55 -9.20 11.97 -2.69
C TYR A 55 -10.47 11.90 -3.53
N ARG A 56 -10.79 10.70 -4.04
CA ARG A 56 -12.03 10.45 -4.78
C ARG A 56 -13.28 10.79 -3.94
N ARG A 57 -13.27 10.51 -2.64
CA ARG A 57 -14.40 10.81 -1.73
C ARG A 57 -14.69 12.30 -1.56
N LYS A 58 -13.75 13.20 -1.84
CA LYS A 58 -13.98 14.64 -1.83
C LYS A 58 -14.97 15.05 -2.93
N ASP A 59 -14.91 14.40 -4.09
CA ASP A 59 -15.75 14.70 -5.26
C ASP A 59 -16.92 13.72 -5.43
N ALA A 60 -16.82 12.51 -4.87
CA ALA A 60 -17.84 11.47 -4.93
C ALA A 60 -17.84 10.63 -3.63
N ALA A 61 -18.66 11.03 -2.66
CA ALA A 61 -18.65 10.48 -1.31
C ALA A 61 -19.04 8.99 -1.23
N GLN A 62 -20.05 8.56 -2.00
CA GLN A 62 -20.57 7.18 -2.00
C GLN A 62 -20.91 6.72 -3.43
N PRO A 63 -19.88 6.39 -4.25
CA PRO A 63 -20.10 5.93 -5.62
C PRO A 63 -20.64 4.49 -5.64
N THR A 64 -21.57 4.20 -6.55
CA THR A 64 -22.02 2.84 -6.87
C THR A 64 -20.99 2.11 -7.74
N ALA A 65 -21.19 0.81 -7.97
CA ALA A 65 -20.34 -0.04 -8.81
C ALA A 65 -20.17 0.51 -10.24
N ASP A 66 -21.20 1.15 -10.80
CA ASP A 66 -21.20 1.75 -12.15
C ASP A 66 -20.17 2.87 -12.30
N PHE A 67 -19.83 3.54 -11.20
CA PHE A 67 -18.75 4.54 -11.18
C PHE A 67 -17.38 3.91 -11.51
N PHE A 68 -17.22 2.62 -11.21
CA PHE A 68 -16.00 1.86 -11.45
C PHE A 68 -16.03 1.07 -12.75
N ASP A 69 -17.12 1.14 -13.51
CA ASP A 69 -17.18 0.56 -14.85
C ASP A 69 -16.16 1.25 -15.76
N ILE A 70 -15.50 0.44 -16.59
CA ILE A 70 -14.53 0.86 -17.59
C ILE A 70 -15.20 1.62 -18.74
N ASN A 71 -16.49 1.35 -18.96
CA ASN A 71 -17.31 2.01 -19.97
C ASN A 71 -17.93 3.32 -19.46
N ASN A 72 -17.54 3.79 -18.27
CA ASN A 72 -17.98 5.05 -17.70
C ASN A 72 -16.88 6.12 -17.81
N PRO A 73 -16.88 6.97 -18.86
CA PRO A 73 -15.83 7.97 -19.07
C PRO A 73 -15.77 9.01 -17.95
N GLU A 74 -16.92 9.36 -17.35
CA GLU A 74 -16.97 10.33 -16.26
C GLU A 74 -16.37 9.74 -14.97
N GLY A 75 -16.69 8.48 -14.68
CA GLY A 75 -16.13 7.71 -13.58
C GLY A 75 -14.61 7.57 -13.70
N GLU A 76 -14.11 7.22 -14.90
CA GLU A 76 -12.66 7.16 -15.17
C GLU A 76 -12.01 8.53 -15.01
N ARG A 77 -12.61 9.61 -15.56
CA ARG A 77 -12.09 10.98 -15.41
C ARG A 77 -11.95 11.38 -13.93
N LYS A 78 -12.98 11.11 -13.11
CA LYS A 78 -12.94 11.39 -11.66
C LYS A 78 -11.91 10.52 -10.93
N ARG A 79 -11.79 9.23 -11.27
CA ARG A 79 -10.76 8.33 -10.69
C ARG A 79 -9.35 8.74 -11.07
N ARG A 80 -9.15 9.27 -12.27
CA ARG A 80 -7.88 9.81 -12.74
C ARG A 80 -7.53 11.10 -11.99
N ALA A 81 -8.44 12.07 -11.91
CA ALA A 81 -8.23 13.31 -11.16
C ALA A 81 -7.88 13.05 -9.68
N ALA A 82 -8.57 12.10 -9.04
CA ALA A 82 -8.25 11.70 -7.66
C ALA A 82 -6.84 11.13 -7.49
N ALA A 83 -6.35 10.35 -8.47
CA ALA A 83 -5.00 9.82 -8.43
C ALA A 83 -3.95 10.90 -8.73
N GLU A 84 -4.22 11.80 -9.66
CA GLU A 84 -3.36 12.96 -9.96
C GLU A 84 -3.21 13.86 -8.74
N ALA A 85 -4.32 14.16 -8.03
CA ALA A 85 -4.28 14.92 -6.79
C ALA A 85 -3.49 14.21 -5.68
N ALA A 86 -3.69 12.90 -5.51
CA ALA A 86 -2.94 12.12 -4.51
C ALA A 86 -1.43 12.09 -4.80
N VAL A 87 -1.04 11.92 -6.07
CA VAL A 87 0.36 11.95 -6.48
C VAL A 87 0.95 13.36 -6.31
N ALA A 88 0.22 14.42 -6.65
CA ALA A 88 0.68 15.79 -6.46
C ALA A 88 0.96 16.10 -4.97
N ASP A 89 0.05 15.74 -4.07
CA ASP A 89 0.22 15.92 -2.63
C ASP A 89 1.39 15.08 -2.08
N MET A 90 1.58 13.87 -2.61
CA MET A 90 2.72 13.00 -2.28
C MET A 90 4.05 13.62 -2.70
N LEU A 91 4.16 14.14 -3.92
CA LEU A 91 5.35 14.83 -4.40
C LEU A 91 5.64 16.10 -3.58
N ALA A 92 4.61 16.88 -3.25
CA ALA A 92 4.77 18.04 -2.37
C ALA A 92 5.23 17.62 -0.95
N TRP A 93 4.81 16.47 -0.46
CA TRP A 93 5.29 15.91 0.81
C TRP A 93 6.75 15.46 0.73
N PHE A 94 7.18 14.79 -0.34
CA PHE A 94 8.58 14.44 -0.56
C PHE A 94 9.49 15.69 -0.57
N ARG A 95 9.06 16.78 -1.24
CA ARG A 95 9.82 18.05 -1.25
C ARG A 95 9.98 18.70 0.13
N ARG A 96 9.17 18.31 1.12
CA ARG A 96 9.28 18.76 2.52
C ARG A 96 10.09 17.81 3.41
N GLY A 97 10.82 16.86 2.81
CA GLY A 97 11.65 15.89 3.55
C GLY A 97 10.95 14.57 3.87
N GLY A 98 9.86 14.23 3.18
CA GLY A 98 9.30 12.88 3.23
C GLY A 98 10.28 11.84 2.68
N ILE A 99 10.28 10.61 3.19
CA ILE A 99 11.23 9.55 2.79
C ILE A 99 10.52 8.36 2.13
N VAL A 100 9.41 7.87 2.69
CA VAL A 100 8.60 6.80 2.09
C VAL A 100 7.15 7.21 1.88
N GLY A 101 6.75 7.42 0.63
CA GLY A 101 5.36 7.67 0.26
C GLY A 101 4.68 6.38 -0.17
N ILE A 102 3.55 6.03 0.43
CA ILE A 102 2.79 4.82 0.07
C ILE A 102 1.53 5.23 -0.70
N LEU A 103 1.49 4.96 -2.00
CA LEU A 103 0.32 5.23 -2.83
C LEU A 103 -0.66 4.04 -2.75
N ASP A 104 -1.70 4.20 -1.95
CA ASP A 104 -2.74 3.18 -1.74
C ASP A 104 -3.90 3.35 -2.73
N ALA A 105 -3.84 2.56 -3.80
CA ALA A 105 -4.88 2.44 -4.83
C ALA A 105 -4.86 1.04 -5.46
N THR A 106 -5.75 0.75 -6.41
CA THR A 106 -5.74 -0.54 -7.13
C THR A 106 -4.59 -0.66 -8.12
N ASN A 107 -4.24 0.44 -8.81
CA ASN A 107 -3.17 0.51 -9.82
C ASN A 107 -3.15 -0.72 -10.76
N SER A 108 -4.35 -1.14 -11.17
CA SER A 108 -4.63 -2.44 -11.77
C SER A 108 -4.26 -2.55 -13.24
N THR A 109 -4.00 -1.43 -13.93
CA THR A 109 -3.65 -1.40 -15.35
C THR A 109 -2.18 -1.01 -15.56
N LYS A 110 -1.58 -1.47 -16.66
CA LYS A 110 -0.19 -1.15 -17.02
C LYS A 110 -0.01 0.34 -17.28
N GLU A 111 -0.98 0.98 -17.92
CA GLU A 111 -0.97 2.41 -18.23
C GLU A 111 -0.91 3.24 -16.94
N ARG A 112 -1.67 2.83 -15.90
CA ARG A 112 -1.65 3.51 -14.60
C ARG A 112 -0.29 3.36 -13.93
N ARG A 113 0.29 2.16 -13.92
CA ARG A 113 1.60 1.90 -13.32
C ARG A 113 2.70 2.67 -14.04
N LYS A 114 2.69 2.66 -15.38
CA LYS A 114 3.61 3.43 -16.21
C LYS A 114 3.50 4.93 -15.94
N TRP A 115 2.28 5.46 -15.85
CA TRP A 115 2.08 6.88 -15.52
C TRP A 115 2.66 7.24 -14.15
N VAL A 116 2.44 6.42 -13.11
CA VAL A 116 3.04 6.66 -11.78
C VAL A 116 4.57 6.60 -11.86
N MET A 117 5.12 5.56 -12.49
CA MET A 117 6.57 5.41 -12.68
C MET A 117 7.18 6.64 -13.37
N ASP A 118 6.66 7.00 -14.55
CA ASP A 118 7.16 8.12 -15.33
C ASP A 118 7.02 9.46 -14.60
N THR A 119 5.97 9.63 -13.77
CA THR A 119 5.72 10.88 -13.04
C THR A 119 6.61 11.01 -11.82
N VAL A 120 6.74 9.95 -11.03
CA VAL A 120 7.49 9.96 -9.77
C VAL A 120 9.00 9.93 -10.01
N SER A 121 9.47 9.12 -10.97
CA SER A 121 10.90 9.05 -11.27
C SER A 121 11.47 10.34 -11.87
N LYS A 122 10.65 11.18 -12.50
CA LYS A 122 11.07 12.53 -12.95
C LYS A 122 11.49 13.45 -11.79
N GLU A 123 10.98 13.20 -10.60
CA GLU A 123 11.32 13.95 -9.38
C GLU A 123 12.53 13.34 -8.65
N GLY A 124 13.19 12.32 -9.24
CA GLY A 124 14.34 11.64 -8.64
C GLY A 124 13.97 10.68 -7.51
N ILE A 125 12.70 10.30 -7.40
CA ILE A 125 12.18 9.37 -6.38
C ILE A 125 12.14 7.97 -6.97
N GLU A 126 12.64 6.98 -6.22
CA GLU A 126 12.61 5.57 -6.62
C GLU A 126 11.20 5.00 -6.47
N VAL A 127 10.77 4.16 -7.41
CA VAL A 127 9.42 3.57 -7.41
C VAL A 127 9.52 2.07 -7.19
N MET A 128 8.82 1.58 -6.18
CA MET A 128 8.68 0.16 -5.87
C MET A 128 7.20 -0.23 -5.90
N PHE A 129 6.84 -1.21 -6.72
CA PHE A 129 5.48 -1.74 -6.73
C PHE A 129 5.32 -2.88 -5.71
N VAL A 130 4.19 -2.88 -5.01
CA VAL A 130 3.80 -3.97 -4.09
C VAL A 130 2.45 -4.50 -4.51
N GLU A 131 2.45 -5.66 -5.15
CA GLU A 131 1.23 -6.34 -5.56
C GLU A 131 0.77 -7.32 -4.49
N SER A 132 -0.47 -7.15 -4.04
CA SER A 132 -1.17 -8.16 -3.23
C SER A 132 -2.18 -8.89 -4.10
N LYS A 133 -1.86 -10.15 -4.41
CA LYS A 133 -2.75 -11.06 -5.13
C LYS A 133 -3.20 -12.16 -4.16
N CYS A 134 -4.50 -12.35 -4.04
CA CYS A 134 -5.06 -13.36 -3.16
C CYS A 134 -6.35 -13.85 -3.78
N ASP A 135 -6.40 -15.15 -4.10
CA ASP A 135 -7.53 -15.77 -4.76
C ASP A 135 -8.37 -16.62 -3.79
N GLU A 136 -8.05 -16.56 -2.49
CA GLU A 136 -8.75 -17.24 -1.41
C GLU A 136 -10.12 -16.62 -1.14
N GLU A 137 -11.18 -17.28 -1.62
CA GLU A 137 -12.57 -16.83 -1.51
C GLU A 137 -13.00 -16.53 -0.07
N SER A 138 -12.58 -17.35 0.90
CA SER A 138 -12.90 -17.15 2.32
C SER A 138 -12.39 -15.80 2.86
N LEU A 139 -11.19 -15.39 2.44
CA LEU A 139 -10.59 -14.11 2.83
C LEU A 139 -11.21 -12.94 2.09
N ILE A 140 -11.54 -13.13 0.81
CA ILE A 140 -12.25 -12.13 0.02
C ILE A 140 -13.61 -11.86 0.68
N MET A 141 -14.36 -12.91 1.02
CA MET A 141 -15.65 -12.80 1.69
C MET A 141 -15.55 -12.19 3.10
N GLY A 142 -14.50 -12.54 3.86
CA GLY A 142 -14.18 -11.90 5.15
C GLY A 142 -13.94 -10.40 4.99
N ASN A 143 -13.07 -10.01 4.05
CA ASN A 143 -12.79 -8.61 3.77
C ASN A 143 -14.02 -7.85 3.24
N ILE A 144 -14.88 -8.49 2.43
CA ILE A 144 -16.15 -7.90 1.99
C ILE A 144 -17.02 -7.62 3.23
N ARG A 145 -17.15 -8.57 4.15
CA ARG A 145 -17.92 -8.37 5.40
C ARG A 145 -17.37 -7.21 6.23
N ASP A 146 -16.05 -7.11 6.36
CA ASP A 146 -15.39 -6.04 7.12
C ASP A 146 -15.56 -4.67 6.44
N VAL A 147 -15.48 -4.63 5.10
CA VAL A 147 -15.70 -3.40 4.31
C VAL A 147 -17.13 -2.89 4.46
N LYS A 148 -18.14 -3.76 4.62
CA LYS A 148 -19.53 -3.34 4.87
C LYS A 148 -19.67 -2.46 6.10
N THR A 149 -18.90 -2.74 7.15
CA THR A 149 -19.02 -2.06 8.45
C THR A 149 -18.02 -0.93 8.62
N THR A 150 -16.87 -1.00 7.95
CA THR A 150 -15.75 -0.07 8.15
C THR A 150 -15.52 0.91 7.00
N SER A 151 -16.05 0.65 5.81
CA SER A 151 -15.81 1.51 4.64
C SER A 151 -16.72 2.74 4.66
N PRO A 152 -16.15 3.95 4.49
CA PRO A 152 -16.96 5.16 4.30
C PRO A 152 -17.88 5.12 3.08
N ASP A 153 -17.50 4.33 2.06
CA ASP A 153 -18.24 4.22 0.78
C ASP A 153 -19.66 3.62 0.98
N TYR A 154 -19.87 2.82 2.04
CA TYR A 154 -21.12 2.09 2.30
C TYR A 154 -21.83 2.53 3.59
N LYS A 155 -21.39 3.66 4.20
CA LYS A 155 -21.94 4.13 5.47
C LYS A 155 -23.44 4.41 5.35
N GLY A 156 -24.24 3.71 6.15
CA GLY A 156 -25.70 3.88 6.20
C GLY A 156 -26.48 3.12 5.13
N GLN A 157 -25.83 2.29 4.30
CA GLN A 157 -26.49 1.43 3.32
C GLN A 157 -26.87 0.08 3.92
N ASP A 158 -27.81 -0.61 3.28
CA ASP A 158 -28.17 -1.98 3.63
C ASP A 158 -26.97 -2.95 3.46
N PRO A 159 -26.67 -3.82 4.44
CA PRO A 159 -25.52 -4.71 4.39
C PRO A 159 -25.51 -5.73 3.24
N GLU A 160 -26.67 -6.10 2.69
CA GLU A 160 -26.76 -7.02 1.55
C GLU A 160 -26.54 -6.25 0.25
N GLN A 161 -27.19 -5.10 0.08
CA GLN A 161 -26.99 -4.22 -1.07
C GLN A 161 -25.54 -3.74 -1.20
N ALA A 162 -24.91 -3.32 -0.11
CA ALA A 162 -23.50 -2.95 -0.08
C ALA A 162 -22.57 -4.10 -0.50
N ALA A 163 -22.95 -5.34 -0.17
CA ALA A 163 -22.19 -6.52 -0.57
C ALA A 163 -22.27 -6.77 -2.08
N LEU A 164 -23.48 -6.64 -2.64
CA LEU A 164 -23.74 -6.83 -4.07
C LEU A 164 -23.00 -5.76 -4.88
N ASP A 165 -23.13 -4.50 -4.49
CA ASP A 165 -22.41 -3.38 -5.12
C ASP A 165 -20.89 -3.60 -5.07
N PHE A 166 -20.34 -4.00 -3.92
CA PHE A 166 -18.91 -4.23 -3.80
C PHE A 166 -18.42 -5.43 -4.63
N ARG A 167 -19.24 -6.48 -4.78
CA ARG A 167 -18.92 -7.61 -5.67
C ARG A 167 -18.92 -7.19 -7.13
N GLU A 168 -19.90 -6.39 -7.56
CA GLU A 168 -19.92 -5.82 -8.92
C GLU A 168 -18.72 -4.91 -9.17
N ARG A 169 -18.35 -4.10 -8.16
CA ARG A 169 -17.11 -3.31 -8.21
C ARG A 169 -15.87 -4.18 -8.42
N ILE A 170 -15.73 -5.30 -7.70
CA ILE A 170 -14.62 -6.24 -7.93
C ILE A 170 -14.63 -6.76 -9.38
N ARG A 171 -15.79 -7.21 -9.87
CA ARG A 171 -15.96 -7.71 -11.25
C ARG A 171 -15.54 -6.68 -12.29
N ASN A 172 -15.86 -5.41 -12.08
CA ASN A 172 -15.44 -4.34 -12.98
C ASN A 172 -13.92 -4.15 -13.01
N TYR A 173 -13.24 -4.30 -11.87
CA TYR A 173 -11.77 -4.27 -11.84
C TYR A 173 -11.13 -5.53 -12.44
N GLU A 174 -11.74 -6.70 -12.28
CA GLU A 174 -11.23 -7.97 -12.85
C GLU A 174 -11.13 -7.91 -14.38
N LYS A 175 -12.07 -7.24 -15.05
CA LYS A 175 -12.08 -7.08 -16.52
C LYS A 175 -10.82 -6.43 -17.10
N VAL A 176 -10.15 -5.58 -16.33
CA VAL A 176 -8.98 -4.79 -16.78
C VAL A 176 -7.72 -5.02 -15.97
N TYR A 177 -7.80 -5.87 -14.93
CA TYR A 177 -6.66 -6.12 -14.07
C TYR A 177 -5.58 -6.89 -14.82
N LYS A 178 -4.37 -6.34 -14.79
CA LYS A 178 -3.14 -6.95 -15.30
C LYS A 178 -2.15 -7.06 -14.16
N THR A 179 -1.76 -8.29 -13.82
CA THR A 179 -0.72 -8.52 -12.80
C THR A 179 0.60 -7.92 -13.27
N ILE A 180 1.45 -7.51 -12.32
CA ILE A 180 2.72 -6.85 -12.67
C ILE A 180 3.55 -7.83 -13.50
N ASN A 181 4.10 -7.41 -14.64
CA ASN A 181 5.00 -8.26 -15.43
C ASN A 181 4.41 -9.64 -15.82
N GLU A 182 3.09 -9.71 -16.08
CA GLU A 182 2.43 -10.94 -16.56
C GLU A 182 3.02 -11.42 -17.89
N ASP A 183 3.27 -10.46 -18.79
CA ASP A 183 3.70 -10.70 -20.17
C ASP A 183 5.21 -10.46 -20.39
N GLY A 184 5.97 -10.16 -19.33
CA GLY A 184 7.42 -9.92 -19.40
C GLY A 184 7.85 -8.48 -19.76
N ASP A 185 6.93 -7.53 -19.90
CA ASP A 185 7.17 -6.13 -20.34
C ASP A 185 7.33 -5.11 -19.20
N GLU A 186 7.29 -5.58 -17.95
CA GLU A 186 7.51 -4.78 -16.74
C GLU A 186 8.69 -5.35 -15.91
N ASP A 187 9.58 -6.10 -16.55
CA ASP A 187 10.77 -6.73 -15.94
C ASP A 187 11.75 -5.69 -15.38
N GLN A 188 11.73 -4.49 -15.94
CA GLN A 188 12.51 -3.33 -15.55
C GLN A 188 12.08 -2.71 -14.21
N TYR A 189 10.87 -2.99 -13.73
CA TYR A 189 10.34 -2.40 -12.50
C TYR A 189 10.85 -3.11 -11.25
N THR A 190 11.13 -2.34 -10.20
CA THR A 190 11.32 -2.87 -8.85
C THR A 190 9.98 -3.25 -8.26
N TYR A 191 9.78 -4.52 -7.92
CA TYR A 191 8.51 -4.97 -7.36
C TYR A 191 8.61 -6.14 -6.38
N LEU A 192 7.58 -6.20 -5.52
CA LEU A 192 7.27 -7.32 -4.65
C LEU A 192 5.85 -7.80 -4.97
N LYS A 193 5.70 -9.08 -5.29
CA LYS A 193 4.39 -9.74 -5.36
C LYS A 193 4.22 -10.65 -4.16
N ILE A 194 3.12 -10.46 -3.43
CA ILE A 194 2.71 -11.31 -2.31
C ILE A 194 1.47 -12.07 -2.76
N MET A 195 1.62 -13.38 -2.94
CA MET A 195 0.56 -14.26 -3.41
C MET A 195 0.02 -15.12 -2.27
N ASP A 196 -1.31 -15.23 -2.22
CA ASP A 196 -2.07 -16.07 -1.29
C ASP A 196 -1.64 -15.91 0.16
N VAL A 197 -1.59 -14.66 0.63
CA VAL A 197 -1.26 -14.34 2.03
C VAL A 197 0.18 -14.72 2.40
N GLY A 198 1.09 -14.61 1.43
CA GLY A 198 2.52 -14.86 1.64
C GLY A 198 2.93 -16.32 1.48
N LYS A 199 2.06 -17.19 0.95
CA LYS A 199 2.45 -18.56 0.55
C LYS A 199 3.55 -18.53 -0.53
N GLN A 200 3.49 -17.56 -1.42
CA GLN A 200 4.51 -17.34 -2.43
C GLN A 200 4.82 -15.86 -2.55
N VAL A 201 6.11 -15.56 -2.73
CA VAL A 201 6.62 -14.21 -2.89
C VAL A 201 7.52 -14.16 -4.12
N ILE A 202 7.33 -13.15 -4.97
CA ILE A 202 8.22 -12.84 -6.09
C ILE A 202 8.83 -11.46 -5.85
N ILE A 203 10.16 -11.38 -5.91
CA ILE A 203 10.92 -10.16 -5.71
C ILE A 203 11.70 -9.88 -7.00
N ASN A 204 11.64 -8.65 -7.49
CA ASN A 204 12.36 -8.23 -8.68
C ASN A 204 13.10 -6.92 -8.44
N ARG A 205 14.38 -6.87 -8.86
CA ARG A 205 15.23 -5.68 -8.92
C ARG A 205 15.19 -4.79 -7.66
N ILE A 206 15.33 -5.40 -6.47
CA ILE A 206 15.55 -4.65 -5.23
C ILE A 206 17.00 -4.17 -5.20
N GLN A 207 17.21 -2.86 -5.06
CA GLN A 207 18.50 -2.21 -5.27
C GLN A 207 19.06 -1.57 -4.01
N ASP A 208 18.21 -1.14 -3.08
CA ASP A 208 18.64 -0.37 -1.91
C ASP A 208 18.18 -0.95 -0.57
N TYR A 209 18.75 -0.40 0.50
CA TYR A 209 18.46 -0.79 1.88
C TYR A 209 16.99 -0.59 2.24
N LEU A 210 16.39 0.53 1.86
CA LEU A 210 15.05 0.91 2.29
C LEU A 210 13.98 0.05 1.59
N GLN A 211 14.15 -0.23 0.30
CA GLN A 211 13.38 -1.24 -0.44
C GLN A 211 13.49 -2.61 0.24
N SER A 212 14.71 -3.02 0.60
CA SER A 212 14.95 -4.30 1.29
C SER A 212 14.24 -4.37 2.66
N ARG A 213 14.19 -3.26 3.41
CA ARG A 213 13.45 -3.17 4.68
C ARG A 213 11.94 -3.26 4.48
N VAL A 214 11.41 -2.60 3.44
CA VAL A 214 10.01 -2.70 3.07
C VAL A 214 9.66 -4.15 2.70
N VAL A 215 10.45 -4.78 1.83
CA VAL A 215 10.28 -6.20 1.47
C VAL A 215 10.30 -7.08 2.71
N TYR A 216 11.35 -6.98 3.53
CA TYR A 216 11.52 -7.80 4.73
C TYR A 216 10.31 -7.69 5.68
N TYR A 217 9.79 -6.49 5.88
CA TYR A 217 8.60 -6.32 6.72
C TYR A 217 7.37 -6.97 6.10
N LEU A 218 7.14 -6.72 4.81
CA LEU A 218 5.93 -7.16 4.12
C LEU A 218 5.84 -8.68 3.96
N ILE A 219 6.96 -9.36 3.72
CA ILE A 219 6.97 -10.84 3.66
C ILE A 219 6.64 -11.48 5.02
N ASN A 220 6.94 -10.79 6.12
CA ASN A 220 6.67 -11.24 7.49
C ASN A 220 5.32 -10.72 8.02
N LEU A 221 4.59 -9.93 7.22
CA LEU A 221 3.32 -9.35 7.65
C LEU A 221 2.22 -10.41 7.61
N HIS A 222 1.67 -10.70 8.78
CA HIS A 222 0.51 -11.57 8.91
C HIS A 222 -0.76 -10.73 8.80
N ILE A 223 -1.59 -11.02 7.79
CA ILE A 223 -2.88 -10.33 7.58
C ILE A 223 -4.08 -11.06 8.20
N ARG A 224 -3.88 -12.30 8.70
CA ARG A 224 -4.93 -13.04 9.42
C ARG A 224 -5.09 -12.51 10.86
N PRO A 225 -6.33 -12.43 11.38
CA PRO A 225 -6.57 -12.06 12.78
C PRO A 225 -5.80 -12.97 13.74
N ARG A 226 -5.13 -12.38 14.73
CA ARG A 226 -4.42 -13.12 15.80
C ARG A 226 -4.39 -12.32 17.09
N SER A 227 -4.37 -13.03 18.22
CA SER A 227 -4.19 -12.42 19.53
C SER A 227 -2.69 -12.36 19.89
N VAL A 228 -2.24 -11.20 20.37
CA VAL A 228 -0.89 -11.03 20.94
C VAL A 228 -1.07 -10.68 22.41
N TRP A 229 -0.65 -11.59 23.30
CA TRP A 229 -0.75 -11.40 24.74
C TRP A 229 0.57 -10.84 25.27
N LEU A 230 0.52 -9.69 25.92
CA LEU A 230 1.67 -9.06 26.57
C LEU A 230 1.38 -9.01 28.07
N SER A 231 2.27 -9.60 28.89
CA SER A 231 2.21 -9.48 30.34
C SER A 231 3.52 -8.91 30.85
N ARG A 232 3.43 -8.11 31.91
CA ARG A 232 4.61 -7.82 32.74
C ARG A 232 4.99 -9.08 33.51
N VAL A 233 6.27 -9.17 33.86
CA VAL A 233 6.75 -10.16 34.83
C VAL A 233 6.11 -9.89 36.19
N SER A 234 5.73 -10.96 36.90
CA SER A 234 5.26 -10.89 38.29
C SER A 234 6.22 -10.10 39.17
N GLN A 235 5.69 -9.41 40.17
CA GLN A 235 6.47 -8.53 41.03
C GLN A 235 7.64 -9.29 41.68
N THR A 236 8.86 -9.00 41.24
CA THR A 236 10.07 -9.57 41.85
C THR A 236 10.50 -8.73 43.04
N MET A 237 11.30 -9.28 43.95
CA MET A 237 11.82 -8.54 45.12
C MET A 237 12.61 -7.26 44.73
N MET A 238 13.03 -7.13 43.47
CA MET A 238 13.71 -5.96 42.92
C MET A 238 12.77 -4.82 42.46
N GLN A 239 11.45 -5.05 42.39
CA GLN A 239 10.46 -4.01 42.05
C GLN A 239 9.96 -3.23 43.28
N ARG A 240 10.69 -3.30 44.40
CA ARG A 240 10.44 -2.44 45.57
C ARG A 240 10.72 -0.97 45.23
N PRO A 241 9.98 -0.01 45.79
CA PRO A 241 10.22 1.41 45.55
C PRO A 241 11.69 1.77 45.82
N GLY A 242 12.36 2.41 44.85
CA GLY A 242 13.74 2.91 44.99
C GLY A 242 14.83 2.15 44.21
N HIS A 243 14.54 1.02 43.57
CA HIS A 243 15.52 0.29 42.75
C HIS A 243 15.17 0.35 41.26
N LEU A 244 15.62 1.42 40.58
CA LEU A 244 15.79 1.38 39.13
C LEU A 244 17.09 0.62 38.85
N GLN A 245 17.00 -0.53 38.18
CA GLN A 245 18.19 -1.22 37.68
C GLN A 245 18.83 -0.35 36.59
N TYR A 246 19.80 0.47 36.98
CA TYR A 246 20.82 0.97 36.07
C TYR A 246 21.82 -0.18 35.87
N ASN A 247 21.67 -0.93 34.78
CA ASN A 247 22.72 -1.80 34.29
C ASN A 247 23.40 -1.07 33.13
N TYR A 248 24.71 -0.83 33.29
CA TYR A 248 25.62 -0.22 32.32
C TYR A 248 25.69 -1.02 31.01
#